data_AF-A0A1Y1SZF4-F1
#
_entry.id   AF-A0A1Y1SZF4-F1
#
_cell.length_a   1.000
_cell.length_b   1.000
_cell.length_c   1.000
_cell.angle_alpha   90.00
_cell.angle_beta   90.00
_cell.angle_gamma   90.00
#
_symmetry.space_group_name_H-M   'P 1'
#
loop_
_entity.id
_entity.type
_entity.pdbx_description
1 polymer ?
#
loop_
_entity_poly.entity_id
_entity_poly.type
_entity_poly.pdbx_seq_one_letter_code
_entity_poly.pdbx_strand_id
1 'polypeptide(L)'
;MNIKKTITIGANTANPLTVKRLGYGTMRLPGEQVWGEPENREEALQILKATSENGINFLDTADYYGEDVTNRLIKEALYPYKKDLVICTKVGANRGADKSWGIFDKPENLRASIDNNLKTLKIDQIQLVHFRVMPGTSTPFEESLNAMFDMQKEGKIMHVGVSNVTPEELTTALSLGNVASVENAFGYGQRTSFSVFGQEIRGMQEVMDICVENDIPMIPFFSLQNSLSKNENKIAEIAEKYNATPAQINLAWLLHG
;
A
#
# COMPACT_ATOMS: atom_id res chain seq x y z
N MET A 1 15.82 -23.00 -3.20
CA MET A 1 14.63 -22.76 -2.36
C MET A 1 13.52 -22.26 -3.29
N ASN A 2 12.35 -22.90 -3.31
CA ASN A 2 11.26 -22.54 -4.22
C ASN A 2 10.45 -21.40 -3.59
N ILE A 3 10.66 -20.15 -4.03
CA ILE A 3 9.89 -19.01 -3.53
C ILE A 3 8.43 -19.23 -3.92
N LYS A 4 7.50 -19.16 -2.96
CA LYS A 4 6.07 -19.18 -3.28
C LYS A 4 5.77 -18.10 -4.31
N LYS A 5 4.96 -18.37 -5.34
CA LYS A 5 4.65 -17.36 -6.37
C LYS A 5 3.57 -16.36 -5.94
N THR A 6 2.88 -16.69 -4.85
CA THR A 6 1.73 -15.94 -4.33
C THR A 6 1.81 -15.76 -2.82
N ILE A 7 1.05 -14.79 -2.32
CA ILE A 7 0.78 -14.52 -0.91
C ILE A 7 -0.75 -14.56 -0.73
N THR A 8 -1.19 -14.97 0.45
CA THR A 8 -2.61 -14.93 0.83
C THR A 8 -2.82 -13.80 1.83
N ILE A 9 -3.72 -12.86 1.52
CA ILE A 9 -4.15 -11.79 2.42
C ILE A 9 -5.46 -12.22 3.07
N GLY A 10 -5.59 -12.02 4.39
CA GLY A 10 -6.76 -12.47 5.15
C GLY A 10 -6.93 -13.99 5.16
N ALA A 11 -5.84 -14.75 5.31
CA ALA A 11 -5.84 -16.22 5.19
C ALA A 11 -6.83 -16.93 6.13
N ASN A 12 -7.07 -16.38 7.31
CA ASN A 12 -7.95 -16.94 8.34
C ASN A 12 -9.40 -16.40 8.27
N THR A 13 -9.79 -15.83 7.13
CA THR A 13 -11.12 -15.24 6.92
C THR A 13 -11.96 -16.07 5.94
N ALA A 14 -13.25 -15.76 5.83
CA ALA A 14 -14.15 -16.41 4.88
C ALA A 14 -13.81 -16.11 3.41
N ASN A 15 -13.09 -15.02 3.12
CA ASN A 15 -12.81 -14.55 1.75
C ASN A 15 -11.31 -14.22 1.59
N PRO A 16 -10.41 -15.22 1.63
CA PRO A 16 -8.97 -14.98 1.47
C PRO A 16 -8.64 -14.49 0.05
N LEU A 17 -7.74 -13.53 -0.05
CA LEU A 17 -7.27 -12.98 -1.33
C LEU A 17 -5.94 -13.61 -1.71
N THR A 18 -5.83 -14.17 -2.91
CA THR A 18 -4.55 -14.68 -3.44
C THR A 18 -3.93 -13.66 -4.38
N VAL A 19 -2.75 -13.14 -4.03
CA VAL A 19 -2.03 -12.13 -4.81
C VAL A 19 -0.68 -12.64 -5.27
N LYS A 20 -0.17 -12.16 -6.41
CA LYS A 20 1.23 -12.34 -6.78
C LYS A 20 2.13 -11.62 -5.78
N ARG A 21 3.34 -12.13 -5.57
CA ARG A 21 4.33 -11.49 -4.68
C ARG A 21 4.78 -10.10 -5.15
N LEU A 22 4.65 -9.82 -6.43
CA LEU A 22 4.85 -8.49 -7.00
C LEU A 22 3.50 -7.85 -7.26
N GLY A 23 3.30 -6.67 -6.68
CA GLY A 23 2.19 -5.78 -6.96
C GLY A 23 2.65 -4.53 -7.72
N TYR A 24 1.71 -3.65 -8.03
CA TYR A 24 1.99 -2.36 -8.65
C TYR A 24 1.45 -1.22 -7.80
N GLY A 25 2.35 -0.37 -7.31
CA GLY A 25 2.01 0.86 -6.60
C GLY A 25 1.75 2.02 -7.56
N THR A 26 0.60 2.65 -7.47
CA THR A 26 0.10 3.65 -8.44
C THR A 26 0.46 5.10 -8.07
N MET A 27 1.16 5.32 -6.95
CA MET A 27 1.48 6.67 -6.42
C MET A 27 2.20 7.59 -7.43
N ARG A 28 2.89 7.03 -8.42
CA ARG A 28 3.62 7.82 -9.45
C ARG A 28 2.83 8.04 -10.74
N LEU A 29 1.58 7.57 -10.83
CA LEU A 29 0.70 7.84 -11.96
C LEU A 29 0.18 9.29 -12.00
N PRO A 30 -0.12 9.97 -10.87
CA PRO A 30 -0.47 11.38 -10.91
C PRO A 30 0.69 12.27 -11.35
N GLY A 31 0.40 13.55 -11.52
CA GLY A 31 1.40 14.57 -11.86
C GLY A 31 2.48 14.78 -10.78
N GLU A 32 3.36 15.73 -11.05
CA GLU A 32 4.51 16.05 -10.21
C GLU A 32 4.12 16.21 -8.73
N GLN A 33 4.92 15.63 -7.83
CA GLN A 33 4.67 15.59 -6.38
C GLN A 33 3.39 14.82 -6.00
N VAL A 34 2.90 13.91 -6.86
CA VAL A 34 1.69 13.11 -6.62
C VAL A 34 0.45 14.01 -6.56
N TRP A 35 0.35 14.97 -7.48
CA TRP A 35 -0.76 15.93 -7.52
C TRP A 35 -1.24 16.19 -8.94
N GLY A 36 -2.56 16.23 -9.13
CA GLY A 36 -3.19 16.47 -10.42
C GLY A 36 -2.97 15.36 -11.45
N GLU A 37 -3.40 15.62 -12.68
CA GLU A 37 -3.30 14.68 -13.80
C GLU A 37 -1.84 14.38 -14.18
N PRO A 38 -1.53 13.17 -14.68
CA PRO A 38 -0.25 12.89 -15.33
C PRO A 38 0.01 13.84 -16.49
N GLU A 39 1.29 14.12 -16.76
CA GLU A 39 1.72 14.82 -17.97
C GLU A 39 1.30 14.06 -19.24
N ASN A 40 1.42 12.72 -19.21
CA ASN A 40 0.98 11.84 -20.29
C ASN A 40 -0.06 10.83 -19.79
N ARG A 41 -1.34 11.16 -20.01
CA ARG A 41 -2.46 10.28 -19.63
C ARG A 41 -2.44 8.94 -20.37
N GLU A 42 -2.14 8.94 -21.66
CA GLU A 42 -2.18 7.71 -22.47
C GLU A 42 -1.14 6.70 -21.97
N GLU A 43 0.06 7.18 -21.63
CA GLU A 43 1.12 6.35 -21.06
C GLU A 43 0.73 5.80 -19.68
N ALA A 44 0.12 6.61 -18.81
CA ALA A 44 -0.38 6.14 -17.52
C ALA A 44 -1.40 4.98 -17.68
N LEU A 45 -2.30 5.09 -18.65
CA LEU A 45 -3.26 4.02 -18.98
C LEU A 45 -2.57 2.78 -19.57
N GLN A 46 -1.57 2.96 -20.44
CA GLN A 46 -0.78 1.86 -21.01
C GLN A 46 -0.04 1.09 -19.91
N ILE A 47 0.55 1.78 -18.92
CA ILE A 47 1.24 1.13 -17.79
C ILE A 47 0.28 0.25 -16.98
N LEU A 48 -0.93 0.74 -16.69
CA LEU A 48 -1.96 -0.03 -15.99
C LEU A 48 -2.38 -1.27 -16.78
N LYS A 49 -2.60 -1.13 -18.09
CA LYS A 49 -2.93 -2.27 -18.97
C LYS A 49 -1.80 -3.28 -19.02
N ALA A 50 -0.57 -2.84 -19.24
CA ALA A 50 0.62 -3.70 -19.27
C ALA A 50 0.82 -4.43 -17.94
N THR A 51 0.56 -3.78 -16.80
CA THR A 51 0.59 -4.40 -15.47
C THR A 51 -0.35 -5.60 -15.39
N SER A 52 -1.61 -5.42 -15.82
CA SER A 52 -2.62 -6.48 -15.85
C SER A 52 -2.33 -7.57 -16.88
N GLU A 53 -1.79 -7.21 -18.04
CA GLU A 53 -1.39 -8.15 -19.11
C GLU A 53 -0.20 -9.02 -18.71
N ASN A 54 0.71 -8.49 -17.89
CA ASN A 54 1.86 -9.24 -17.33
C ASN A 54 1.48 -10.07 -16.08
N GLY A 55 0.19 -10.18 -15.76
CA GLY A 55 -0.32 -11.08 -14.72
C GLY A 55 -0.12 -10.58 -13.29
N ILE A 56 0.21 -9.30 -13.09
CA ILE A 56 0.13 -8.64 -11.79
C ILE A 56 -1.34 -8.46 -11.44
N ASN A 57 -1.73 -8.92 -10.25
CA ASN A 57 -3.12 -8.90 -9.80
C ASN A 57 -3.32 -8.15 -8.48
N PHE A 58 -2.34 -7.38 -8.03
CA PHE A 58 -2.42 -6.55 -6.85
C PHE A 58 -2.04 -5.11 -7.20
N LEU A 59 -3.00 -4.20 -7.09
CA LEU A 59 -2.78 -2.76 -7.26
C LEU A 59 -2.86 -2.09 -5.90
N ASP A 60 -1.80 -1.36 -5.56
CA ASP A 60 -1.75 -0.52 -4.38
C ASP A 60 -1.96 0.95 -4.79
N THR A 61 -2.99 1.59 -4.24
CA THR A 61 -3.41 2.96 -4.58
C THR A 61 -3.82 3.74 -3.33
N ALA A 62 -4.28 4.98 -3.48
CA ALA A 62 -4.95 5.77 -2.47
C ALA A 62 -5.84 6.84 -3.16
N ASP A 63 -6.98 7.19 -2.57
CA ASP A 63 -7.87 8.25 -3.10
C ASP A 63 -7.17 9.61 -3.17
N TYR A 64 -6.34 9.91 -2.18
CA TYR A 64 -5.59 11.14 -2.10
C TYR A 64 -4.41 11.19 -3.09
N TYR A 65 -4.15 10.16 -3.90
CA TYR A 65 -3.15 10.26 -4.98
C TYR A 65 -3.69 11.05 -6.18
N GLY A 66 -3.27 12.31 -6.23
CA GLY A 66 -3.69 13.25 -7.27
C GLY A 66 -5.14 13.69 -7.16
N GLU A 67 -5.79 13.53 -6.01
CA GLU A 67 -7.24 13.78 -5.81
C GLU A 67 -8.09 12.95 -6.78
N ASP A 68 -8.23 11.65 -6.47
CA ASP A 68 -8.93 10.64 -7.26
C ASP A 68 -8.39 10.37 -8.68
N VAL A 69 -7.31 11.02 -9.10
CA VAL A 69 -6.68 10.79 -10.40
C VAL A 69 -6.31 9.32 -10.59
N THR A 70 -5.69 8.69 -9.59
CA THR A 70 -5.34 7.26 -9.67
C THR A 70 -6.58 6.36 -9.79
N ASN A 71 -7.63 6.59 -9.00
CA ASN A 71 -8.87 5.82 -9.08
C ASN A 71 -9.53 5.95 -10.46
N ARG A 72 -9.55 7.16 -11.03
CA ARG A 72 -10.05 7.38 -12.39
C ARG A 72 -9.22 6.66 -13.44
N LEU A 73 -7.89 6.73 -13.36
CA LEU A 73 -6.98 6.03 -14.27
C LEU A 73 -7.15 4.50 -14.19
N ILE A 74 -7.19 3.93 -12.99
CA ILE A 74 -7.39 2.49 -12.76
C ILE A 74 -8.72 2.04 -13.38
N LYS A 75 -9.80 2.76 -13.10
CA LYS A 75 -11.12 2.46 -13.67
C LYS A 75 -11.13 2.55 -15.18
N GLU A 76 -10.59 3.61 -15.76
CA GLU A 76 -10.56 3.80 -17.22
C GLU A 76 -9.74 2.71 -17.92
N ALA A 77 -8.60 2.33 -17.35
CA ALA A 77 -7.72 1.34 -17.95
C ALA A 77 -8.24 -0.09 -17.81
N LEU A 78 -8.89 -0.43 -16.70
CA LEU A 78 -9.09 -1.82 -16.29
C LEU A 78 -10.55 -2.24 -16.05
N TYR A 79 -11.52 -1.31 -16.06
CA TYR A 79 -12.94 -1.68 -15.90
C TYR A 79 -13.53 -2.23 -17.22
N PRO A 80 -14.31 -3.32 -17.20
CA PRO A 80 -14.65 -4.15 -16.04
C PRO A 80 -13.45 -4.95 -15.52
N TYR A 81 -13.25 -4.94 -14.20
CA TYR A 81 -12.08 -5.56 -13.58
C TYR A 81 -12.06 -7.07 -13.74
N LYS A 82 -10.86 -7.63 -13.91
CA LYS A 82 -10.64 -9.08 -13.81
C LYS A 82 -11.03 -9.56 -12.41
N LYS A 83 -11.64 -10.75 -12.34
CA LYS A 83 -12.13 -11.34 -11.07
C LYS A 83 -11.03 -11.51 -10.01
N ASP A 84 -9.81 -11.75 -10.45
CA ASP A 84 -8.65 -11.98 -9.58
C ASP A 84 -7.83 -10.72 -9.28
N LEU A 85 -8.26 -9.55 -9.79
CA LEU A 85 -7.64 -8.27 -9.46
C LEU A 85 -8.01 -7.85 -8.04
N VAL A 86 -7.01 -7.62 -7.20
CA VAL A 86 -7.13 -7.06 -5.87
C VAL A 86 -6.73 -5.58 -5.92
N ILE A 87 -7.64 -4.71 -5.50
CA ILE A 87 -7.36 -3.29 -5.30
C ILE A 87 -7.20 -3.05 -3.79
N CYS A 88 -6.00 -2.61 -3.41
CA CYS A 88 -5.67 -2.10 -2.09
C CYS A 88 -5.66 -0.57 -2.16
N THR A 89 -6.58 0.09 -1.45
CA THR A 89 -6.57 1.56 -1.31
C THR A 89 -6.20 1.97 0.11
N LYS A 90 -5.99 3.26 0.33
CA LYS A 90 -5.64 3.83 1.64
C LYS A 90 -6.55 4.99 1.97
N VAL A 91 -6.79 5.16 3.27
CA VAL A 91 -7.55 6.28 3.85
C VAL A 91 -6.85 6.78 5.11
N GLY A 92 -7.25 7.95 5.63
CA GLY A 92 -6.63 8.57 6.82
C GLY A 92 -5.75 9.78 6.50
N ALA A 93 -5.52 10.05 5.22
CA ALA A 93 -4.81 11.24 4.75
C ALA A 93 -5.62 11.96 3.67
N ASN A 94 -5.29 13.22 3.43
CA ASN A 94 -5.75 13.98 2.28
C ASN A 94 -4.61 14.79 1.68
N ARG A 95 -4.91 15.48 0.58
CA ARG A 95 -3.99 16.38 -0.10
C ARG A 95 -4.64 17.76 -0.24
N GLY A 96 -3.92 18.80 0.18
CA GLY A 96 -4.35 20.19 0.03
C GLY A 96 -4.10 20.72 -1.39
N ALA A 97 -4.78 21.82 -1.75
CA ALA A 97 -4.57 22.50 -3.03
C ALA A 97 -3.13 23.00 -3.23
N ASP A 98 -2.42 23.24 -2.13
CA ASP A 98 -0.99 23.56 -2.07
C ASP A 98 -0.07 22.32 -2.18
N LYS A 99 -0.65 21.16 -2.50
CA LYS A 99 0.00 19.84 -2.59
C LYS A 99 0.48 19.28 -1.25
N SER A 100 0.14 19.90 -0.12
CA SER A 100 0.51 19.39 1.21
C SER A 100 -0.19 18.07 1.55
N TRP A 101 0.43 17.27 2.42
CA TRP A 101 -0.19 16.09 3.01
C TRP A 101 -0.88 16.48 4.31
N GLY A 102 -2.16 16.15 4.46
CA GLY A 102 -2.95 16.44 5.65
C GLY A 102 -3.54 15.19 6.30
N ILE A 103 -3.96 15.35 7.55
CA ILE A 103 -4.60 14.31 8.37
C ILE A 103 -6.10 14.29 8.07
N PHE A 104 -6.66 13.11 7.80
CA PHE A 104 -8.06 12.96 7.43
C PHE A 104 -8.64 11.65 8.00
N ASP A 105 -8.49 11.46 9.31
CA ASP A 105 -8.65 10.15 9.98
C ASP A 105 -9.81 10.05 10.97
N LYS A 106 -10.59 11.12 11.15
CA LYS A 106 -11.83 11.04 11.94
C LYS A 106 -12.79 10.00 11.35
N PRO A 107 -13.60 9.29 12.15
CA PRO A 107 -14.55 8.28 11.66
C PRO A 107 -15.39 8.73 10.46
N GLU A 108 -15.93 9.96 10.50
CA GLU A 108 -16.74 10.52 9.42
C GLU A 108 -15.93 10.78 8.14
N ASN A 109 -14.66 11.16 8.27
CA ASN A 109 -13.75 11.40 7.16
C ASN A 109 -13.36 10.09 6.49
N LEU A 110 -13.02 9.07 7.28
CA LEU A 110 -12.72 7.73 6.78
C LEU A 110 -13.91 7.17 6.00
N ARG A 111 -15.13 7.32 6.52
CA ARG A 111 -16.35 6.90 5.84
C ARG A 111 -16.57 7.63 4.52
N ALA A 112 -16.38 8.95 4.50
CA ALA A 112 -16.46 9.74 3.28
C ALA A 112 -15.44 9.27 2.22
N SER A 113 -14.20 8.98 2.64
CA SER A 113 -13.17 8.43 1.77
C SER A 113 -13.56 7.05 1.21
N ILE A 114 -14.08 6.13 2.04
CA ILE A 114 -14.53 4.80 1.58
C ILE A 114 -15.66 4.94 0.56
N ASP A 115 -16.67 5.76 0.83
CA ASP A 115 -17.79 6.00 -0.09
C ASP A 115 -17.32 6.59 -1.42
N ASN A 116 -16.34 7.50 -1.37
CA ASN A 116 -15.71 8.05 -2.56
C ASN A 116 -14.93 6.99 -3.35
N ASN A 117 -14.14 6.14 -2.69
CA ASN A 117 -13.40 5.06 -3.34
C ASN A 117 -14.35 4.07 -4.05
N LEU A 118 -15.42 3.62 -3.38
CA LEU A 118 -16.44 2.74 -3.97
C LEU A 118 -17.02 3.35 -5.26
N LYS A 119 -17.39 4.63 -5.22
CA LYS A 119 -17.93 5.38 -6.37
C LYS A 119 -16.91 5.55 -7.50
N THR A 120 -15.72 6.03 -7.18
CA THR A 120 -14.70 6.42 -8.18
C THR A 120 -14.08 5.20 -8.86
N LEU A 121 -13.83 4.12 -8.11
CA LEU A 121 -13.39 2.84 -8.64
C LEU A 121 -14.53 2.04 -9.27
N LYS A 122 -15.80 2.37 -8.99
CA LYS A 122 -16.98 1.63 -9.47
C LYS A 122 -16.95 0.17 -9.02
N ILE A 123 -16.84 -0.03 -7.70
CA ILE A 123 -16.86 -1.33 -7.02
C ILE A 123 -17.83 -1.26 -5.83
N ASP A 124 -18.50 -2.38 -5.53
CA ASP A 124 -19.48 -2.44 -4.44
C ASP A 124 -18.85 -2.76 -3.08
N GLN A 125 -17.66 -3.37 -3.10
CA GLN A 125 -16.84 -3.68 -1.92
C GLN A 125 -15.35 -3.57 -2.30
N ILE A 126 -14.57 -2.87 -1.48
CA ILE A 126 -13.12 -2.74 -1.67
C ILE A 126 -12.41 -3.97 -1.08
N GLN A 127 -11.52 -4.61 -1.84
CA GLN A 127 -10.89 -5.86 -1.40
C GLN A 127 -9.97 -5.68 -0.19
N LEU A 128 -9.19 -4.60 -0.16
CA LEU A 128 -8.32 -4.28 0.96
C LEU A 128 -8.26 -2.76 1.15
N VAL A 129 -8.38 -2.31 2.39
CA VAL A 129 -8.14 -0.91 2.73
C VAL A 129 -7.14 -0.80 3.87
N HIS A 130 -6.07 -0.06 3.66
CA HIS A 130 -5.16 0.33 4.74
C HIS A 130 -5.59 1.64 5.39
N PHE A 131 -5.67 1.64 6.72
CA PHE A 131 -5.67 2.88 7.49
C PHE A 131 -4.23 3.42 7.57
N ARG A 132 -3.97 4.58 6.95
CA ARG A 132 -2.67 5.25 6.98
C ARG A 132 -2.60 6.17 8.21
N VAL A 133 -1.78 5.80 9.18
CA VAL A 133 -1.58 6.60 10.40
C VAL A 133 -0.66 7.78 10.13
N MET A 134 -1.22 8.98 10.09
CA MET A 134 -0.46 10.21 9.85
C MET A 134 0.17 10.74 11.15
N PRO A 135 1.46 11.11 11.15
CA PRO A 135 2.10 11.71 12.33
C PRO A 135 1.38 12.99 12.78
N GLY A 136 1.24 13.16 14.10
CA GLY A 136 0.65 14.36 14.69
C GLY A 136 -0.87 14.39 14.70
N THR A 137 -1.54 13.27 14.44
CA THR A 137 -3.00 13.19 14.60
C THR A 137 -3.43 13.36 16.06
N SER A 138 -4.60 13.98 16.26
CA SER A 138 -5.27 14.10 17.55
C SER A 138 -6.46 13.16 17.69
N THR A 139 -6.86 12.47 16.62
CA THR A 139 -7.90 11.43 16.69
C THR A 139 -7.32 10.19 17.37
N PRO A 140 -7.97 9.62 18.40
CA PRO A 140 -7.52 8.36 18.99
C PRO A 140 -7.46 7.24 17.95
N PHE A 141 -6.37 6.49 17.93
CA PHE A 141 -6.13 5.42 16.96
C PHE A 141 -7.27 4.38 16.94
N GLU A 142 -7.76 3.99 18.12
CA GLU A 142 -8.85 3.04 18.27
C GLU A 142 -10.17 3.57 17.68
N GLU A 143 -10.43 4.88 17.76
CA GLU A 143 -11.64 5.48 17.23
C GLU A 143 -11.69 5.37 15.70
N SER A 144 -10.60 5.76 15.04
CA SER A 144 -10.41 5.62 13.60
C SER A 144 -10.49 4.16 13.15
N LEU A 145 -9.81 3.25 13.85
CA LEU A 145 -9.76 1.85 13.45
C LEU A 145 -11.08 1.11 13.68
N ASN A 146 -11.82 1.42 14.75
CA ASN A 146 -13.17 0.89 14.94
C ASN A 146 -14.11 1.30 13.81
N ALA A 147 -14.00 2.54 13.30
CA ALA A 147 -14.77 2.97 12.14
C ALA A 147 -14.46 2.14 10.88
N MET A 148 -13.18 1.78 10.67
CA MET A 148 -12.77 0.88 9.59
C MET A 148 -13.40 -0.51 9.73
N PHE A 149 -13.36 -1.10 10.92
CA PHE A 149 -13.98 -2.40 11.18
C PHE A 149 -15.52 -2.37 11.08
N ASP A 150 -16.16 -1.27 11.45
CA ASP A 150 -17.60 -1.12 11.26
C ASP A 150 -17.96 -1.06 9.76
N MET A 151 -17.17 -0.35 8.95
CA MET A 151 -17.33 -0.38 7.48
C MET A 151 -17.03 -1.74 6.86
N GLN A 152 -16.18 -2.56 7.50
CA GLN A 152 -15.99 -3.96 7.12
C GLN A 152 -17.25 -4.78 7.40
N LYS A 153 -17.86 -4.64 8.60
CA LYS A 153 -19.13 -5.31 8.95
C LYS A 153 -20.29 -4.90 8.05
N GLU A 154 -20.32 -3.65 7.61
CA GLU A 154 -21.29 -3.12 6.64
C GLU A 154 -21.08 -3.67 5.22
N GLY A 155 -19.97 -4.37 4.96
CA GLY A 155 -19.65 -4.95 3.66
C GLY A 155 -18.99 -3.99 2.67
N LYS A 156 -18.65 -2.76 3.07
CA LYS A 156 -17.94 -1.80 2.20
C LYS A 156 -16.47 -2.17 2.01
N ILE A 157 -15.87 -2.74 3.05
CA ILE A 157 -14.48 -3.19 3.08
C ILE A 157 -14.49 -4.71 3.26
N MET A 158 -13.71 -5.44 2.45
CA MET A 158 -13.53 -6.87 2.66
C MET A 158 -12.46 -7.14 3.73
N HIS A 159 -11.28 -6.52 3.60
CA HIS A 159 -10.18 -6.64 4.55
C HIS A 159 -9.66 -5.27 4.99
N VAL A 160 -9.38 -5.14 6.28
CA VAL A 160 -8.72 -3.98 6.87
C VAL A 160 -7.24 -4.33 7.07
N GLY A 161 -6.35 -3.45 6.63
CA GLY A 161 -4.95 -3.46 7.05
C GLY A 161 -4.56 -2.10 7.62
N VAL A 162 -3.29 -1.96 7.99
CA VAL A 162 -2.75 -0.73 8.58
C VAL A 162 -1.46 -0.32 7.91
N SER A 163 -1.20 0.98 7.85
CA SER A 163 -0.01 1.53 7.22
C SER A 163 0.65 2.60 8.09
N ASN A 164 1.98 2.56 8.13
CA ASN A 164 2.83 3.46 8.90
C ASN A 164 2.60 3.38 10.41
N VAL A 165 2.51 2.16 10.93
CA VAL A 165 2.20 1.88 12.33
C VAL A 165 3.43 1.50 13.16
N THR A 166 3.39 1.81 14.46
CA THR A 166 4.33 1.29 15.45
C THR A 166 3.94 -0.12 15.94
N PRO A 167 4.80 -0.80 16.72
CA PRO A 167 4.46 -2.07 17.36
C PRO A 167 3.26 -1.96 18.31
N GLU A 168 3.15 -0.85 19.06
CA GLU A 168 2.05 -0.60 19.98
C GLU A 168 0.74 -0.42 19.21
N GLU A 169 0.73 0.40 18.15
CA GLU A 169 -0.44 0.60 17.30
C GLU A 169 -0.89 -0.70 16.62
N LEU A 170 0.06 -1.51 16.12
CA LEU A 170 -0.27 -2.82 15.53
C LEU A 170 -0.86 -3.77 16.58
N THR A 171 -0.29 -3.81 17.79
CA THR A 171 -0.81 -4.64 18.90
C THR A 171 -2.23 -4.22 19.27
N THR A 172 -2.48 -2.91 19.38
CA THR A 172 -3.83 -2.36 19.60
C THR A 172 -4.77 -2.74 18.47
N ALA A 173 -4.33 -2.63 17.21
CA ALA A 173 -5.15 -2.99 16.05
C ALA A 173 -5.61 -4.46 16.10
N LEU A 174 -4.70 -5.37 16.45
CA LEU A 174 -4.99 -6.80 16.60
C LEU A 174 -5.95 -7.11 17.75
N SER A 175 -5.98 -6.26 18.79
CA SER A 175 -6.95 -6.39 19.88
C SER A 175 -8.37 -5.97 19.47
N LEU A 176 -8.49 -5.12 18.45
CA LEU A 176 -9.77 -4.57 17.97
C LEU A 176 -10.39 -5.40 16.85
N GLY A 177 -9.59 -6.06 16.01
CA GLY A 177 -10.10 -6.87 14.92
C GLY A 177 -9.01 -7.54 14.09
N ASN A 178 -9.43 -8.22 13.02
CA ASN A 178 -8.51 -8.94 12.14
C ASN A 178 -7.79 -7.98 11.18
N VAL A 179 -6.49 -7.78 11.40
CA VAL A 179 -5.60 -7.02 10.51
C VAL A 179 -5.06 -7.95 9.42
N ALA A 180 -5.45 -7.70 8.17
CA ALA A 180 -5.16 -8.59 7.05
C ALA A 180 -3.77 -8.36 6.41
N SER A 181 -3.16 -7.19 6.63
CA SER A 181 -1.83 -6.83 6.13
C SER A 181 -1.29 -5.57 6.83
N VAL A 182 0.03 -5.42 6.81
CA VAL A 182 0.74 -4.22 7.28
C VAL A 182 1.59 -3.63 6.16
N GLU A 183 1.55 -2.32 6.00
CA GLU A 183 2.37 -1.57 5.05
C GLU A 183 3.23 -0.51 5.74
N ASN A 184 4.50 -0.84 5.93
CA ASN A 184 5.55 0.01 6.51
C ASN A 184 6.75 0.09 5.55
N ALA A 185 7.65 1.04 5.76
CA ALA A 185 8.84 1.17 4.92
C ALA A 185 9.84 0.05 5.21
N PHE A 186 10.41 -0.54 4.16
CA PHE A 186 11.46 -1.55 4.32
C PHE A 186 12.30 -1.66 3.06
N GLY A 187 13.61 -1.66 3.25
CA GLY A 187 14.60 -1.85 2.20
C GLY A 187 15.88 -2.36 2.81
N TYR A 188 16.78 -2.87 1.96
CA TYR A 188 18.09 -3.31 2.39
C TYR A 188 18.83 -2.20 3.17
N GLY A 189 18.78 -0.97 2.66
CA GLY A 189 19.47 0.19 3.24
C GLY A 189 18.71 0.93 4.35
N GLN A 190 17.42 0.67 4.53
CA GLN A 190 16.60 1.31 5.57
C GLN A 190 15.49 0.35 6.03
N ARG A 191 15.59 -0.14 7.26
CA ARG A 191 14.71 -1.20 7.80
C ARG A 191 13.82 -0.72 8.94
N THR A 192 14.33 0.21 9.74
CA THR A 192 13.67 0.81 10.90
C THR A 192 13.07 2.17 10.54
N SER A 193 12.37 2.78 11.48
CA SER A 193 11.79 4.11 11.34
C SER A 193 12.84 5.17 10.94
N PHE A 194 12.42 6.15 10.14
CA PHE A 194 13.23 7.29 9.74
C PHE A 194 12.34 8.50 9.42
N SER A 195 12.95 9.68 9.34
CA SER A 195 12.21 10.91 9.02
C SER A 195 12.55 11.39 7.60
N VAL A 196 11.52 11.68 6.81
CA VAL A 196 11.66 12.27 5.48
C VAL A 196 10.56 13.30 5.27
N PHE A 197 10.88 14.43 4.64
CA PHE A 197 9.93 15.54 4.43
C PHE A 197 9.25 16.03 5.72
N GLY A 198 9.94 15.97 6.86
CA GLY A 198 9.39 16.37 8.16
C GLY A 198 8.35 15.41 8.74
N GLN A 199 8.16 14.22 8.14
CA GLN A 199 7.27 13.19 8.63
C GLN A 199 8.04 11.96 9.08
N GLU A 200 7.57 11.34 10.17
CA GLU A 200 8.06 10.03 10.59
C GLU A 200 7.45 8.94 9.72
N ILE A 201 8.35 8.12 9.17
CA ILE A 201 8.03 6.93 8.39
C ILE A 201 8.39 5.71 9.22
N ARG A 202 7.41 4.86 9.50
CA ARG A 202 7.59 3.66 10.31
C ARG A 202 8.26 2.54 9.54
N GLY A 203 9.20 1.87 10.20
CA GLY A 203 9.96 0.77 9.61
C GLY A 203 9.25 -0.57 9.79
N MET A 204 9.31 -1.43 8.78
CA MET A 204 8.72 -2.78 8.88
C MET A 204 9.48 -3.66 9.88
N GLN A 205 10.78 -3.43 10.07
CA GLN A 205 11.59 -4.25 10.99
C GLN A 205 11.07 -4.21 12.43
N GLU A 206 10.44 -3.11 12.83
CA GLU A 206 9.93 -2.89 14.18
C GLU A 206 8.69 -3.72 14.47
N VAL A 207 7.90 -4.04 13.44
CA VAL A 207 6.63 -4.78 13.53
C VAL A 207 6.71 -6.20 12.96
N MET A 208 7.88 -6.60 12.47
CA MET A 208 8.09 -7.84 11.71
C MET A 208 7.75 -9.08 12.52
N ASP A 209 8.22 -9.16 13.77
CA ASP A 209 7.99 -10.34 14.62
C ASP A 209 6.49 -10.51 14.90
N ILE A 210 5.78 -9.41 15.20
CA ILE A 210 4.32 -9.40 15.38
C ILE A 210 3.62 -9.90 14.11
N CYS A 211 4.05 -9.44 12.94
CA CYS A 211 3.47 -9.88 11.66
C CYS A 211 3.70 -11.38 11.42
N VAL A 212 4.90 -11.89 11.71
CA VAL A 212 5.24 -13.31 11.55
C VAL A 212 4.45 -14.18 12.52
N GLU A 213 4.36 -13.80 13.79
CA GLU A 213 3.62 -14.54 14.82
C GLU A 213 2.12 -14.64 14.53
N ASN A 214 1.57 -13.67 13.81
CA ASN A 214 0.15 -13.59 13.48
C ASN A 214 -0.18 -13.95 12.01
N ASP A 215 0.79 -14.46 11.25
CA ASP A 215 0.65 -14.79 9.82
C ASP A 215 0.15 -13.60 8.95
N ILE A 216 0.59 -12.38 9.26
CA ILE A 216 0.17 -11.14 8.58
C ILE A 216 1.16 -10.80 7.45
N PRO A 217 0.69 -10.72 6.19
CA PRO A 217 1.49 -10.24 5.07
C PRO A 217 2.02 -8.82 5.28
N MET A 218 3.32 -8.65 5.02
CA MET A 218 4.03 -7.37 5.03
C MET A 218 4.17 -6.82 3.60
N ILE A 219 3.77 -5.57 3.39
CA ILE A 219 3.84 -4.87 2.10
C ILE A 219 4.84 -3.72 2.24
N PRO A 220 6.08 -3.86 1.74
CA PRO A 220 7.12 -2.85 1.94
C PRO A 220 7.03 -1.70 0.93
N PHE A 221 7.11 -0.45 1.39
CA PHE A 221 7.29 0.74 0.53
C PHE A 221 8.67 1.39 0.72
N PHE A 222 9.01 2.34 -0.18
CA PHE A 222 10.34 2.98 -0.30
C PHE A 222 11.52 2.01 -0.44
N SER A 223 11.23 0.78 -0.82
CA SER A 223 12.18 -0.32 -0.82
C SER A 223 13.32 -0.15 -1.81
N LEU A 224 13.06 0.49 -2.97
CA LEU A 224 14.10 0.87 -3.93
C LEU A 224 14.75 2.23 -3.59
N GLN A 225 13.95 3.23 -3.20
CA GLN A 225 14.44 4.58 -2.93
C GLN A 225 15.53 4.61 -1.86
N ASN A 226 15.36 3.79 -0.81
CA ASN A 226 16.29 3.75 0.32
C ASN A 226 17.40 2.71 0.17
N SER A 227 17.38 1.88 -0.87
CA SER A 227 18.33 0.78 -1.05
C SER A 227 19.25 0.96 -2.27
N LEU A 228 18.98 1.94 -3.12
CA LEU A 228 19.88 2.33 -4.21
C LEU A 228 20.80 3.45 -3.71
N SER A 229 21.78 3.09 -2.87
CA SER A 229 22.81 4.05 -2.45
C SER A 229 23.68 4.43 -3.65
N LYS A 230 24.09 5.70 -3.74
CA LYS A 230 25.02 6.18 -4.79
C LYS A 230 26.48 5.77 -4.53
N ASN A 231 26.78 5.21 -3.36
CA ASN A 231 28.14 5.10 -2.83
C ASN A 231 28.60 3.66 -2.51
N GLU A 232 27.77 2.63 -2.65
CA GLU A 232 28.18 1.25 -2.36
C GLU A 232 28.19 0.35 -3.60
N ASN A 233 29.36 -0.22 -3.89
CA ASN A 233 29.60 -1.04 -5.08
C ASN A 233 28.99 -2.45 -5.00
N LYS A 234 28.65 -2.96 -3.81
CA LYS A 234 28.28 -4.39 -3.61
C LYS A 234 27.00 -4.81 -4.34
N ILE A 235 25.95 -3.98 -4.32
CA ILE A 235 24.71 -4.32 -5.04
C ILE A 235 24.95 -4.30 -6.55
N ALA A 236 25.76 -3.36 -7.05
CA ALA A 236 26.14 -3.31 -8.45
C ALA A 236 26.99 -4.53 -8.85
N GLU A 237 27.99 -4.90 -8.06
CA GLU A 237 28.81 -6.11 -8.27
C GLU A 237 27.95 -7.39 -8.30
N ILE A 238 26.97 -7.52 -7.39
CA ILE A 238 26.03 -8.65 -7.38
C ILE A 238 25.13 -8.61 -8.62
N ALA A 239 24.65 -7.43 -9.02
CA ALA A 239 23.81 -7.25 -10.19
C ALA A 239 24.55 -7.67 -11.48
N GLU A 240 25.81 -7.27 -11.64
CA GLU A 240 26.68 -7.71 -12.73
C GLU A 240 26.87 -9.24 -12.72
N LYS A 241 27.16 -9.83 -11.55
CA LYS A 241 27.33 -11.27 -11.41
C LYS A 241 26.11 -12.08 -11.86
N TYR A 242 24.90 -11.54 -11.68
CA TYR A 242 23.65 -12.21 -12.05
C TYR A 242 23.02 -11.70 -13.35
N ASN A 243 23.71 -10.84 -14.11
CA ASN A 243 23.17 -10.18 -15.32
C ASN A 243 21.79 -9.55 -15.07
N ALA A 244 21.68 -8.83 -13.95
CA ALA A 244 20.48 -8.18 -13.47
C ALA A 244 20.75 -6.70 -13.20
N THR A 245 19.70 -5.92 -12.94
CA THR A 245 19.85 -4.53 -12.49
C THR A 245 19.97 -4.45 -10.96
N PRO A 246 20.58 -3.39 -10.41
CA PRO A 246 20.56 -3.14 -8.96
C PRO A 246 19.14 -3.15 -8.36
N ALA A 247 18.14 -2.67 -9.10
CA ALA A 247 16.74 -2.70 -8.67
C ALA A 247 16.20 -4.15 -8.60
N GLN A 248 16.50 -4.99 -9.59
CA GLN A 248 16.12 -6.41 -9.57
C GLN A 248 16.77 -7.15 -8.41
N ILE A 249 18.05 -6.90 -8.10
CA ILE A 249 18.72 -7.49 -6.94
C ILE A 249 18.07 -7.07 -5.64
N ASN A 250 17.74 -5.78 -5.49
CA ASN A 250 17.03 -5.28 -4.30
C ASN A 250 15.64 -5.92 -4.13
N LEU A 251 14.86 -6.02 -5.21
CA LEU A 251 13.56 -6.68 -5.19
C LEU A 251 13.70 -8.17 -4.87
N ALA A 252 14.68 -8.85 -5.46
CA ALA A 252 14.95 -10.24 -5.15
C ALA A 252 15.29 -10.42 -3.66
N TRP A 253 16.14 -9.56 -3.10
CA TRP A 253 16.47 -9.57 -1.67
C TRP A 253 15.22 -9.46 -0.79
N LEU A 254 14.32 -8.50 -1.09
CA LEU A 254 13.04 -8.34 -0.35
C LEU A 254 12.13 -9.57 -0.45
N LEU A 255 12.11 -10.23 -1.61
CA LEU A 255 11.26 -11.39 -1.84
C LEU A 255 11.78 -12.67 -1.18
N HIS A 256 13.05 -12.69 -0.76
CA HIS A 256 13.72 -13.81 -0.12
C HIS A 256 13.98 -13.62 1.38
N GLY A 257 13.82 -12.40 1.89
CA GLY A 257 13.95 -12.07 3.31
C GLY A 257 12.80 -12.55 4.17
#